data_AF-A0AA41UV65-F1
#
_entry.id   AF-A0AA41UV65-F1
#
_cell.length_a   1.000
_cell.length_b   1.000
_cell.length_c   1.000
_cell.angle_alpha   90.00
_cell.angle_beta   90.00
_cell.angle_gamma   90.00
#
_symmetry.space_group_name_H-M   'P 1'
#
loop_
_entity.id
_entity.type
_entity.pdbx_description
1 polymer ?
#
loop_
_entity_poly.entity_id
_entity_poly.type
_entity_poly.pdbx_seq_one_letter_code
_entity_poly.pdbx_strand_id
1 'polypeptide(L)'
;EPETDGEEQIAAAYSLTDGEPLSFNSKYYGSNFSSTLYKLEIVRMELFSVYGAQCLISLQDFQDAEPDVLAHSASEIIRHFSDKGMTCNIALKALCRKKGLHVEGAHLIGVDSLGMDVRVFSGTEVQTLRFPFKARAKSESAAEKKIERMLFPRYQRRNVKRHTDGLCDPDSV
;
A
#
# COMPACT_ATOMS: atom_id res chain seq x y z
N GLU A 1 38.74 1.01 6.58
CA GLU A 1 38.33 2.38 6.95
C GLU A 1 39.51 3.33 6.85
N PRO A 2 39.32 4.62 6.55
CA PRO A 2 38.08 5.23 6.06
C PRO A 2 38.26 6.10 4.79
N GLU A 3 37.30 6.02 3.88
CA GLU A 3 36.96 7.09 2.93
C GLU A 3 35.54 7.55 3.32
N THR A 4 35.44 8.70 4.00
CA THR A 4 34.19 9.28 4.50
C THR A 4 34.19 10.79 4.24
N ASP A 5 34.38 11.22 2.99
CA ASP A 5 34.40 12.66 2.63
C ASP A 5 33.29 13.05 1.63
N GLY A 6 32.36 12.12 1.32
CA GLY A 6 31.31 12.34 0.31
C GLY A 6 29.96 12.81 0.86
N GLU A 7 29.64 12.54 2.13
CA GLU A 7 28.30 12.78 2.70
C GLU A 7 28.21 14.12 3.43
N GLU A 8 29.32 14.64 3.95
CA GLU A 8 29.36 15.90 4.69
C GLU A 8 29.19 17.14 3.78
N GLN A 9 29.56 17.02 2.49
CA GLN A 9 29.44 18.11 1.52
C GLN A 9 28.01 18.40 1.05
N ILE A 10 27.08 17.46 1.24
CA ILE A 10 25.69 17.63 0.80
C ILE A 10 24.91 18.43 1.85
N ALA A 11 25.19 18.23 3.14
CA ALA A 11 24.49 18.92 4.23
C ALA A 11 24.80 20.42 4.28
N ALA A 12 26.02 20.84 3.89
CA ALA A 12 26.44 22.24 3.93
C ALA A 12 25.72 23.14 2.89
N ALA A 13 25.12 22.55 1.84
CA ALA A 13 24.43 23.30 0.79
C ALA A 13 23.00 23.74 1.14
N TYR A 14 22.46 23.30 2.29
CA TYR A 14 21.05 23.54 2.67
C TYR A 14 20.89 24.43 3.91
N SER A 15 21.68 25.50 4.00
CA SER A 15 21.35 26.60 4.91
C SER A 15 20.09 27.32 4.39
N LEU A 16 18.93 26.77 4.74
CA LEU A 16 17.61 27.30 4.41
C LEU A 16 17.38 28.57 5.25
N THR A 17 17.77 29.72 4.69
CA THR A 17 17.32 31.02 5.19
C THR A 17 16.13 31.48 4.34
N ASP A 18 15.10 31.97 5.02
CA ASP A 18 13.83 32.36 4.43
C ASP A 18 14.02 33.62 3.56
N GLY A 19 13.67 33.56 2.28
CA GLY A 19 13.63 34.72 1.38
C GLY A 19 14.68 34.80 0.27
N GLU A 20 15.64 33.87 0.16
CA GLU A 20 16.59 33.88 -0.97
C GLU A 20 16.15 32.98 -2.14
N PRO A 21 16.18 33.48 -3.39
CA PRO A 21 15.85 32.68 -4.56
C PRO A 21 16.85 31.54 -4.74
N LEU A 22 16.34 30.30 -4.70
CA LEU A 22 17.14 29.09 -4.89
C LEU A 22 17.61 29.01 -6.36
N SER A 23 18.87 29.38 -6.60
CA SER A 23 19.54 29.25 -7.89
C SER A 23 19.98 27.81 -8.14
N PHE A 24 19.19 27.04 -8.89
CA PHE A 24 19.62 25.73 -9.39
C PHE A 24 20.62 25.90 -10.52
N ASN A 25 21.90 25.68 -10.23
CA ASN A 25 22.94 25.71 -11.27
C ASN A 25 22.93 24.39 -12.05
N SER A 26 22.03 24.28 -13.03
CA SER A 26 21.99 23.15 -13.97
C SER A 26 23.17 23.25 -14.95
N LYS A 27 24.25 22.51 -14.69
CA LYS A 27 25.40 22.37 -15.61
C LYS A 27 25.10 21.45 -16.81
N TYR A 28 23.95 21.59 -17.46
CA TYR A 28 23.66 20.91 -18.73
C TYR A 28 23.00 21.88 -19.71
N TYR A 29 23.75 22.22 -20.76
CA TYR A 29 23.37 22.94 -21.99
C TYR A 29 22.46 24.19 -21.84
N GLY A 30 23.11 25.35 -21.70
CA GLY A 30 22.80 26.54 -22.53
C GLY A 30 21.46 27.25 -22.37
N SER A 31 20.63 26.94 -21.38
CA SER A 31 19.47 27.76 -21.04
C SER A 31 19.31 27.83 -19.52
N ASN A 32 19.69 28.98 -18.95
CA ASN A 32 19.42 29.32 -17.57
C ASN A 32 17.91 29.47 -17.39
N PHE A 33 17.19 28.37 -17.17
CA PHE A 33 15.82 28.44 -16.66
C PHE A 33 15.89 28.95 -15.22
N SER A 34 15.68 30.26 -15.04
CA SER A 34 15.45 30.88 -13.73
C SER A 34 14.13 30.35 -13.17
N SER A 35 14.15 29.17 -12.60
CA SER A 35 12.97 28.58 -11.97
C SER A 35 12.75 29.27 -10.63
N THR A 36 11.54 29.78 -10.39
CA THR A 36 11.15 30.33 -9.09
C THR A 36 10.53 29.21 -8.26
N LEU A 37 11.02 29.04 -7.04
CA LEU A 37 10.41 28.12 -6.08
C LEU A 37 9.51 28.89 -5.12
N TYR A 38 8.34 28.32 -4.86
CA TYR A 38 7.40 28.80 -3.87
C TYR A 38 7.22 27.72 -2.80
N LYS A 39 7.35 28.09 -1.54
CA LYS A 39 7.04 27.23 -0.40
C LYS A 39 5.62 27.53 0.06
N LEU A 40 4.76 26.51 0.10
CA LEU A 40 3.42 26.63 0.63
C LEU A 40 3.43 26.39 2.14
N GLU A 41 2.90 27.35 2.90
CA GLU A 41 2.65 27.19 4.32
C GLU A 41 1.28 26.55 4.54
N ILE A 42 1.25 25.42 5.25
CA ILE A 42 0.02 24.69 5.53
C ILE A 42 -0.65 25.32 6.75
N VAL A 43 -1.72 26.08 6.51
CA VAL A 43 -2.52 26.69 7.58
C VAL A 43 -3.57 25.72 8.13
N ARG A 44 -4.11 24.85 7.28
CA ARG A 44 -5.20 23.95 7.62
C ARG A 44 -5.26 22.75 6.67
N MET A 45 -5.63 21.59 7.22
CA MET A 45 -5.79 20.35 6.46
C MET A 45 -7.16 19.72 6.76
N GLU A 46 -7.89 19.36 5.71
CA GLU A 46 -9.12 18.57 5.81
C GLU A 46 -9.03 17.32 4.95
N LEU A 47 -9.39 16.18 5.51
CA LEU A 47 -9.49 14.91 4.80
C LEU A 47 -10.94 14.65 4.40
N PHE A 48 -11.17 14.46 3.10
CA PHE A 48 -12.44 13.97 2.55
C PHE A 48 -12.24 12.55 2.04
N SER A 49 -12.79 11.58 2.77
CA SER A 49 -12.67 10.16 2.43
C SER A 49 -13.79 9.69 1.51
N VAL A 50 -13.45 8.78 0.60
CA VAL A 50 -14.42 8.04 -0.24
C VAL A 50 -15.41 7.21 0.59
N TYR A 51 -15.16 7.00 1.88
CA TYR A 51 -16.06 6.32 2.81
C TYR A 51 -17.05 7.26 3.51
N GLY A 52 -17.11 8.54 3.10
CA GLY A 52 -18.03 9.54 3.66
C GLY A 52 -17.55 10.16 4.97
N ALA A 53 -16.29 9.93 5.37
CA ALA A 53 -15.69 10.60 6.52
C ALA A 53 -15.06 11.93 6.08
N GLN A 54 -15.43 13.01 6.78
CA GLN A 54 -14.74 14.29 6.70
C GLN A 54 -14.07 14.55 8.06
N CYS A 55 -12.76 14.84 8.05
CA CYS A 55 -12.01 15.05 9.28
C CYS A 55 -11.08 16.25 9.15
N LEU A 56 -11.05 17.09 10.18
CA LEU A 56 -10.01 18.10 10.34
C LEU A 56 -8.74 17.41 10.84
N ILE A 57 -7.64 17.54 10.11
CA ILE A 57 -6.36 16.94 10.48
C ILE A 57 -5.52 18.01 11.19
N SER A 58 -4.97 17.67 12.35
CA SER A 58 -4.07 18.59 13.05
C SER A 58 -2.76 18.71 12.26
N LEU A 59 -2.11 19.88 12.33
CA LEU A 59 -0.85 20.10 11.64
C LEU A 59 0.25 19.16 12.18
N GLN A 60 0.22 18.87 13.48
CA GLN A 60 1.15 17.93 14.11
C GLN A 60 0.95 16.51 13.59
N ASP A 61 -0.29 16.01 13.55
CA ASP A 61 -0.58 14.67 13.02
C ASP A 61 -0.16 14.53 11.55
N PHE A 62 -0.29 15.61 10.77
CA PHE A 62 0.19 15.61 9.39
C PHE A 62 1.72 15.59 9.28
N GLN A 63 2.43 16.32 10.15
CA GLN A 63 3.89 16.34 10.18
C GLN A 63 4.48 15.00 10.63
N ASP A 64 3.81 14.31 11.57
CA ASP A 64 4.22 13.00 12.08
C ASP A 64 3.75 11.83 11.19
N ALA A 65 2.88 12.09 10.22
CA ALA A 65 2.35 11.06 9.34
C ALA A 65 3.35 10.68 8.25
N GLU A 66 3.48 9.38 8.03
CA GLU A 66 4.25 8.82 6.93
C GLU A 66 3.32 8.41 5.78
N PRO A 67 3.75 8.56 4.50
CA PRO A 67 3.02 8.01 3.38
C PRO A 67 2.90 6.48 3.51
N ASP A 68 1.84 5.90 2.93
CA ASP A 68 1.70 4.46 2.92
C ASP A 68 2.85 3.80 2.14
N VAL A 69 3.34 2.66 2.62
CA VAL A 69 4.45 1.92 1.99
C VAL A 69 4.12 1.48 0.55
N LEU A 70 2.84 1.45 0.18
CA LEU A 70 2.36 1.13 -1.17
C LEU A 70 1.98 2.36 -1.99
N ALA A 71 2.18 3.59 -1.49
CA ALA A 71 1.74 4.81 -2.18
C ALA A 71 2.26 4.92 -3.62
N HIS A 72 3.47 4.41 -3.89
CA HIS A 72 4.11 4.43 -5.20
C HIS A 72 3.86 3.18 -6.06
N SER A 73 3.29 2.10 -5.50
CA SER A 73 3.10 0.82 -6.21
C SER A 73 1.65 0.33 -6.23
N ALA A 74 0.73 1.03 -5.56
CA ALA A 74 -0.67 0.66 -5.51
C ALA A 74 -1.29 0.58 -6.92
N SER A 75 -0.96 1.51 -7.81
CA SER A 75 -1.40 1.52 -9.21
C SER A 75 -0.96 0.26 -9.97
N GLU A 76 0.31 -0.10 -9.84
CA GLU A 76 0.92 -1.26 -10.49
C GLU A 76 0.30 -2.56 -9.99
N ILE A 77 0.10 -2.69 -8.67
CA ILE A 77 -0.59 -3.82 -8.06
C ILE A 77 -2.01 -3.93 -8.62
N ILE A 78 -2.78 -2.83 -8.61
CA ILE A 78 -4.16 -2.82 -9.13
C ILE A 78 -4.18 -3.26 -10.58
N ARG A 79 -3.25 -2.75 -11.41
CA ARG A 79 -3.11 -3.11 -12.82
C ARG A 79 -2.82 -4.60 -12.99
N HIS A 80 -1.87 -5.14 -12.23
CA HIS A 80 -1.53 -6.57 -12.30
C HIS A 80 -2.75 -7.47 -11.98
N PHE A 81 -3.62 -7.08 -11.05
CA PHE A 81 -4.85 -7.80 -10.76
C PHE A 81 -5.99 -7.52 -11.77
N SER A 82 -6.02 -6.36 -12.41
CA SER A 82 -6.96 -6.10 -13.51
C SER A 82 -6.61 -6.88 -14.76
N ASP A 83 -5.31 -7.04 -15.05
CA ASP A 83 -4.80 -7.78 -16.22
C ASP A 83 -5.11 -9.28 -16.13
N LYS A 84 -5.25 -9.82 -14.91
CA LYS A 84 -5.75 -11.19 -14.66
C LYS A 84 -7.24 -11.36 -15.08
N GLY A 85 -7.95 -10.28 -15.38
CA GLY A 85 -9.26 -10.27 -16.02
C GLY A 85 -10.35 -11.01 -15.25
N MET A 86 -11.09 -11.87 -15.97
CA MET A 86 -12.26 -12.60 -15.45
C MET A 86 -11.96 -13.42 -14.18
N THR A 87 -10.76 -13.97 -14.06
CA THR A 87 -10.34 -14.77 -12.90
C THR A 87 -10.39 -13.95 -11.61
N CYS A 88 -9.96 -12.69 -11.68
CA CYS A 88 -9.99 -11.77 -10.53
C CYS A 88 -11.42 -11.38 -10.18
N ASN A 89 -12.26 -11.05 -11.18
CA ASN A 89 -13.68 -10.74 -10.96
C ASN A 89 -14.43 -11.90 -10.26
N ILE A 90 -14.26 -13.14 -10.74
CA ILE A 90 -14.87 -14.32 -10.12
C ILE A 90 -14.41 -14.49 -8.66
N ALA A 91 -13.11 -14.34 -8.41
CA ALA A 91 -12.54 -14.47 -7.06
C ALA A 91 -13.03 -13.37 -6.10
N LEU A 92 -13.12 -12.13 -6.59
CA LEU A 92 -13.66 -11.00 -5.84
C LEU A 92 -15.14 -11.19 -5.52
N LYS A 93 -15.94 -11.68 -6.49
CA LYS A 93 -17.35 -12.05 -6.25
C LYS A 93 -17.47 -13.13 -5.18
N ALA A 94 -16.61 -14.16 -5.23
CA ALA A 94 -16.59 -15.21 -4.20
C ALA A 94 -16.19 -14.66 -2.82
N LEU A 95 -15.27 -13.70 -2.77
CA LEU A 95 -14.90 -13.01 -1.53
C LEU A 95 -16.06 -12.18 -0.95
N CYS A 96 -16.84 -11.50 -1.80
CA CYS A 96 -18.05 -10.76 -1.39
C CYS A 96 -19.13 -11.69 -0.86
N ARG A 97 -19.33 -12.86 -1.49
CA ARG A 97 -20.27 -13.89 -1.00
C ARG A 97 -19.92 -14.38 0.40
N LYS A 98 -18.64 -14.48 0.76
CA LYS A 98 -18.21 -14.83 2.13
C LYS A 98 -18.61 -13.78 3.18
N LYS A 99 -18.83 -12.52 2.77
CA LYS A 99 -19.42 -11.47 3.62
C LYS A 99 -20.95 -11.44 3.57
N GLY A 100 -21.60 -12.36 2.85
CA GLY A 100 -23.06 -12.40 2.70
C GLY A 100 -23.60 -11.52 1.57
N LEU A 101 -22.75 -11.01 0.68
CA LEU A 101 -23.15 -10.12 -0.41
C LEU A 101 -23.17 -10.86 -1.75
N HIS A 102 -24.33 -10.86 -2.42
CA HIS A 102 -24.48 -11.34 -3.78
C HIS A 102 -24.37 -10.16 -4.76
N VAL A 103 -23.30 -10.15 -5.55
CA VAL A 103 -22.97 -9.05 -6.47
C VAL A 103 -22.83 -9.58 -7.89
N GLU A 104 -23.14 -8.75 -8.89
CA GLU A 104 -23.04 -9.05 -10.32
C GLU A 104 -21.61 -8.89 -10.83
N GLY A 105 -20.92 -7.84 -10.38
CA GLY A 105 -19.53 -7.55 -10.74
C GLY A 105 -18.73 -7.07 -9.54
N ALA A 106 -17.41 -7.30 -9.59
CA ALA A 106 -16.48 -6.81 -8.57
C ALA A 106 -15.13 -6.47 -9.19
N HIS A 107 -14.55 -5.33 -8.80
CA HIS A 107 -13.27 -4.82 -9.29
C HIS A 107 -12.43 -4.29 -8.14
N LEU A 108 -11.13 -4.58 -8.14
CA LEU A 108 -10.18 -3.97 -7.21
C LEU A 108 -9.94 -2.51 -7.63
N ILE A 109 -10.10 -1.56 -6.71
CA ILE A 109 -9.95 -0.12 -6.99
C ILE A 109 -8.91 0.57 -6.11
N GLY A 110 -8.52 -0.05 -4.99
CA GLY A 110 -7.58 0.54 -4.04
C GLY A 110 -6.85 -0.53 -3.26
N VAL A 111 -5.59 -0.28 -2.95
CA VAL A 111 -4.74 -1.13 -2.10
C VAL A 111 -3.87 -0.23 -1.25
N ASP A 112 -3.76 -0.54 0.04
CA ASP A 112 -2.81 0.08 0.96
C ASP A 112 -2.20 -0.98 1.89
N SER A 113 -1.33 -0.56 2.81
CA SER A 113 -0.65 -1.48 3.72
C SER A 113 -1.60 -2.25 4.65
N LEU A 114 -2.83 -1.78 4.85
CA LEU A 114 -3.81 -2.35 5.77
C LEU A 114 -4.87 -3.22 5.08
N GLY A 115 -5.08 -3.07 3.77
CA GLY A 115 -6.10 -3.82 3.07
C GLY A 115 -6.29 -3.43 1.62
N MET A 116 -7.44 -3.84 1.08
CA MET A 116 -7.83 -3.55 -0.29
C MET A 116 -9.29 -3.12 -0.38
N ASP A 117 -9.58 -2.31 -1.40
CA ASP A 117 -10.90 -1.75 -1.68
C ASP A 117 -11.45 -2.30 -2.98
N VAL A 118 -12.67 -2.84 -2.88
CA VAL A 118 -13.33 -3.55 -3.97
C VAL A 118 -14.63 -2.84 -4.30
N ARG A 119 -14.76 -2.40 -5.55
CA ARG A 119 -15.98 -1.83 -6.08
C ARG A 119 -16.88 -2.94 -6.59
N VAL A 120 -18.08 -3.05 -6.04
CA VAL A 120 -19.09 -4.04 -6.40
C VAL A 120 -20.29 -3.40 -7.08
N PHE A 121 -20.93 -4.19 -7.95
CA PHE A 121 -22.09 -3.80 -8.74
C PHE A 121 -23.22 -4.80 -8.47
N SER A 122 -24.39 -4.31 -8.12
CA SER A 122 -25.62 -5.11 -7.93
C SER A 122 -26.80 -4.35 -8.53
N GLY A 123 -27.28 -4.78 -9.70
CA GLY A 123 -28.25 -4.02 -10.48
C GLY A 123 -27.76 -2.59 -10.76
N THR A 124 -28.51 -1.59 -10.28
CA THR A 124 -28.17 -0.17 -10.41
C THR A 124 -27.28 0.36 -9.28
N GLU A 125 -27.04 -0.43 -8.23
CA GLU A 125 -26.27 0.00 -7.07
C GLU A 125 -24.77 -0.28 -7.26
N VAL A 126 -23.96 0.70 -6.86
CA VAL A 126 -22.50 0.60 -6.86
C VAL A 126 -21.97 0.95 -5.49
N GLN A 127 -21.22 0.03 -4.90
CA GLN A 127 -20.68 0.19 -3.55
C GLN A 127 -19.18 -0.12 -3.51
N THR A 128 -18.44 0.59 -2.66
CA THR A 128 -17.04 0.27 -2.34
C THR A 128 -16.98 -0.46 -1.02
N LEU A 129 -16.35 -1.64 -1.02
CA LEU A 129 -16.18 -2.49 0.15
C LEU A 129 -14.71 -2.60 0.54
N ARG A 130 -14.42 -2.32 1.81
CA ARG A 130 -13.09 -2.49 2.40
C ARG A 130 -12.86 -3.93 2.86
N PHE A 131 -11.75 -4.52 2.46
CA PHE A 131 -11.29 -5.84 2.90
C PHE A 131 -9.93 -5.72 3.60
N PRO A 132 -9.91 -5.80 4.95
CA PRO A 132 -8.66 -5.65 5.70
C PRO A 132 -7.77 -6.89 5.58
N PHE A 133 -6.45 -6.66 5.57
CA PHE A 133 -5.46 -7.70 5.78
C PHE A 133 -5.39 -8.08 7.25
N LYS A 134 -5.10 -9.36 7.53
CA LYS A 134 -4.90 -9.84 8.91
C LYS A 134 -3.70 -9.19 9.63
N ALA A 135 -2.76 -8.67 8.86
CA ALA A 135 -1.58 -7.98 9.35
C ALA A 135 -1.16 -6.93 8.30
N ARG A 136 -0.45 -5.88 8.72
CA ARG A 136 0.07 -4.83 7.83
C ARG A 136 1.05 -5.39 6.81
N ALA A 137 0.92 -5.01 5.54
CA ALA A 137 1.90 -5.29 4.48
C ALA A 137 3.08 -4.31 4.60
N LYS A 138 4.30 -4.82 4.51
CA LYS A 138 5.53 -4.03 4.65
C LYS A 138 6.24 -3.76 3.32
N SER A 139 5.72 -4.33 2.22
CA SER A 139 6.27 -4.20 0.88
C SER A 139 5.20 -4.54 -0.16
N GLU A 140 5.44 -4.12 -1.40
CA GLU A 140 4.62 -4.44 -2.57
C GLU A 140 4.38 -5.95 -2.72
N SER A 141 5.46 -6.74 -2.78
CA SER A 141 5.36 -8.20 -2.92
C SER A 141 4.63 -8.88 -1.75
N ALA A 142 4.68 -8.29 -0.55
CA ALA A 142 3.92 -8.80 0.60
C ALA A 142 2.42 -8.47 0.47
N ALA A 143 2.07 -7.31 -0.09
CA ALA A 143 0.68 -6.93 -0.37
C ALA A 143 0.08 -7.82 -1.46
N GLU A 144 0.77 -8.02 -2.58
CA GLU A 144 0.33 -8.91 -3.66
C GLU A 144 0.05 -10.33 -3.15
N LYS A 145 1.00 -10.92 -2.42
CA LYS A 145 0.84 -12.26 -1.82
C LYS A 145 -0.36 -12.33 -0.88
N LYS A 146 -0.68 -11.25 -0.16
CA LYS A 146 -1.87 -11.21 0.71
C LYS A 146 -3.15 -11.15 -0.10
N ILE A 147 -3.21 -10.33 -1.14
CA ILE A 147 -4.35 -10.26 -2.06
C ILE A 147 -4.56 -11.63 -2.71
N GLU A 148 -3.50 -12.25 -3.26
CA GLU A 148 -3.59 -13.57 -3.87
C GLU A 148 -4.12 -14.63 -2.90
N ARG A 149 -3.67 -14.63 -1.63
CA ARG A 149 -4.17 -15.57 -0.62
C ARG A 149 -5.65 -15.34 -0.28
N MET A 150 -6.13 -14.10 -0.35
CA MET A 150 -7.54 -13.77 -0.09
C MET A 150 -8.44 -14.16 -1.25
N LEU A 151 -8.00 -13.90 -2.49
CA LEU A 151 -8.73 -14.20 -3.72
C LEU A 151 -8.70 -15.69 -4.07
N PHE A 152 -7.54 -16.33 -3.88
CA PHE A 152 -7.29 -17.72 -4.25
C PHE A 152 -6.78 -18.50 -3.03
N PRO A 153 -7.63 -18.73 -2.00
CA PRO A 153 -7.25 -19.57 -0.89
C PRO A 153 -7.02 -20.99 -1.40
N ARG A 154 -5.75 -21.39 -1.55
CA ARG A 154 -5.40 -22.78 -1.89
C ARG A 154 -6.01 -23.70 -0.84
N TYR A 155 -6.56 -24.83 -1.27
CA TYR A 155 -7.15 -25.89 -0.43
C TYR A 155 -6.14 -26.58 0.53
N GLN A 156 -4.95 -26.01 0.72
CA GLN A 156 -3.85 -26.58 1.50
C GLN A 156 -3.79 -25.96 2.89
N ARG A 157 -4.69 -26.43 3.76
CA ARG A 157 -4.38 -26.74 5.16
C ARG A 157 -5.10 -28.02 5.58
N ARG A 158 -4.86 -29.12 4.86
CA ARG A 158 -4.89 -30.42 5.53
C ARG A 158 -3.66 -30.44 6.43
N ASN A 159 -3.86 -30.15 7.71
CA ASN A 159 -2.87 -30.40 8.74
C ASN A 159 -2.48 -31.88 8.65
N VAL A 160 -1.31 -32.19 8.09
CA VAL A 160 -0.61 -33.41 8.43
C VAL A 160 -0.16 -33.19 9.88
N LYS A 161 -1.02 -33.54 10.84
CA LYS A 161 -0.56 -33.87 12.19
C LYS A 161 0.48 -34.98 11.96
N ARG A 162 1.76 -34.69 12.18
CA ARG A 162 2.74 -35.74 12.39
C ARG A 162 2.29 -36.46 13.67
N HIS A 163 1.71 -37.64 13.51
CA HIS A 163 1.64 -38.61 14.60
C HIS A 163 3.11 -38.92 14.92
N THR A 164 3.65 -38.34 15.97
CA THR A 164 4.80 -38.91 16.65
C THR A 164 4.25 -40.11 17.42
N ASP A 165 4.18 -41.26 16.75
CA ASP A 165 4.06 -42.55 17.43
C ASP A 165 5.31 -42.72 18.28
N GLY A 166 5.12 -42.65 19.61
CA GLY A 166 6.10 -43.12 20.57
C GLY A 166 6.18 -44.63 20.45
N LEU A 167 7.24 -45.12 19.84
CA LEU A 167 7.61 -46.54 19.87
C LEU A 167 8.21 -46.82 21.25
N CYS A 168 7.51 -47.62 22.06
CA CYS A 168 8.07 -48.26 23.24
C CYS A 168 9.19 -49.22 22.82
N ASP A 169 10.36 -49.09 23.45
CA ASP A 169 11.41 -50.11 23.43
C ASP A 169 10.96 -51.34 24.23
N PRO A 170 11.04 -52.56 23.66
CA PRO A 170 11.14 -53.78 24.44
C PRO A 170 12.60 -54.20 24.57
N ASP A 171 12.98 -54.56 25.79
CA ASP A 171 14.03 -55.53 26.16
C ASP A 171 15.03 -55.00 27.19
N SER A 172 14.73 -55.31 28.45
CA SER A 172 15.72 -55.42 29.53
C SER A 172 15.23 -56.50 30.49
N VAL A 173 15.68 -57.73 30.26
CA VAL A 173 15.83 -58.77 31.28
C VAL A 173 17.30 -58.83 31.65
#